data_AF-A0ABD4KFX1-F1
#
_entry.id   AF-A0ABD4KFX1-F1
#
_cell.length_a   1.000
_cell.length_b   1.000
_cell.length_c   1.000
_cell.angle_alpha   90.00
_cell.angle_beta   90.00
_cell.angle_gamma   90.00
#
_symmetry.space_group_name_H-M   'P 1'
#
loop_
_entity.id
_entity.type
_entity.pdbx_description
1 polymer ?
#
loop_
_entity_poly.entity_id
_entity_poly.type
_entity_poly.pdbx_seq_one_letter_code
_entity_poly.pdbx_strand_id
1 'polypeptide(L)'
;AVYSKKYKSLKELPKGATVYVSNNPAEQGRFLKFFVDAGLIKIKKGVKIEDAKFSDITENKKDIKFNNKQSAEFLPKIYQNEDADA
;
A
#
# COMPACT_ATOMS: atom_id res chain seq x y z
N ALA A 1 -0.08 8.10 6.05
CA ALA A 1 -0.58 7.18 7.10
C ALA A 1 -1.36 6.08 6.40
N VAL A 2 -1.44 4.90 7.02
CA VAL A 2 -2.23 3.77 6.53
C VAL A 2 -3.24 3.45 7.63
N TYR A 3 -4.50 3.20 7.27
CA TYR A 3 -5.60 3.02 8.22
C TYR A 3 -6.23 1.66 8.01
N SER A 4 -6.63 1.00 9.09
CA SER A 4 -7.37 -0.26 9.02
C SER A 4 -8.33 -0.34 10.20
N LYS A 5 -9.53 -0.87 9.95
CA LYS A 5 -10.47 -1.25 11.01
C LYS A 5 -10.18 -2.64 11.57
N LYS A 6 -9.46 -3.47 10.82
CA LYS A 6 -9.27 -4.90 11.10
C LYS A 6 -7.93 -5.21 11.76
N TYR A 7 -6.89 -4.48 11.39
CA TYR A 7 -5.51 -4.75 11.81
C TYR A 7 -4.90 -3.54 12.48
N LYS A 8 -4.13 -3.75 13.55
CA LYS A 8 -3.50 -2.66 14.31
C LYS A 8 -2.16 -2.23 13.73
N SER A 9 -1.59 -3.06 12.86
CA SER A 9 -0.31 -2.77 12.20
C SER A 9 -0.21 -3.41 10.82
N LEU A 10 0.67 -2.87 9.97
CA LEU A 10 0.96 -3.45 8.65
C LEU A 10 1.47 -4.90 8.74
N LYS A 11 2.15 -5.25 9.84
CA LYS A 11 2.68 -6.61 10.05
C LYS A 11 1.58 -7.64 10.31
N GLU A 12 0.41 -7.21 10.77
CA GLU A 12 -0.76 -8.07 11.01
C GLU A 12 -1.57 -8.36 9.74
N LEU A 13 -1.34 -7.63 8.63
CA LEU A 13 -2.04 -7.88 7.37
C LEU A 13 -1.94 -9.36 6.97
N PRO A 14 -3.02 -10.00 6.52
CA PRO A 14 -2.95 -11.38 6.06
C PRO A 14 -2.18 -11.48 4.74
N LYS A 15 -1.79 -12.70 4.36
CA LYS A 15 -1.30 -12.94 3.01
C LYS A 15 -2.43 -12.66 2.00
N GLY A 16 -2.14 -11.95 0.92
CA GLY A 16 -3.12 -11.57 -0.10
C GLY A 16 -3.96 -10.35 0.24
N ALA A 17 -3.64 -9.64 1.33
CA ALA A 17 -4.38 -8.45 1.78
C ALA A 17 -4.53 -7.41 0.68
N THR A 18 -5.70 -6.78 0.60
CA THR A 18 -5.96 -5.70 -0.38
C THR A 18 -5.84 -4.33 0.29
N VAL A 19 -4.86 -3.55 -0.16
CA VAL A 19 -4.61 -2.18 0.28
C VAL A 19 -5.14 -1.22 -0.78
N TYR A 20 -6.01 -0.31 -0.38
CA TYR A 20 -6.53 0.73 -1.25
C TYR A 20 -5.63 1.97 -1.21
N VAL A 21 -5.32 2.49 -2.38
CA VAL A 21 -4.44 3.64 -2.56
C VAL A 21 -5.00 4.51 -3.68
N SER A 22 -4.69 5.80 -3.66
CA SER A 22 -5.13 6.69 -4.72
C SER A 22 -4.55 6.27 -6.07
N ASN A 23 -5.23 6.62 -7.15
CA ASN A 23 -4.74 6.46 -8.52
C ASN A 23 -3.65 7.46 -8.91
N ASN A 24 -3.21 8.34 -7.99
CA ASN A 24 -2.20 9.35 -8.26
C ASN A 24 -0.79 8.73 -8.31
N PRO A 25 -0.11 8.70 -9.47
CA PRO A 25 1.22 8.10 -9.59
C PRO A 25 2.27 8.79 -8.72
N ALA A 26 2.14 10.10 -8.49
CA ALA A 26 3.09 10.88 -7.70
C ALA A 26 3.09 10.50 -6.21
N GLU A 27 2.05 9.81 -5.73
CA GLU A 27 1.95 9.40 -4.32
C GLU A 27 2.44 7.96 -4.09
N GLN A 28 2.64 7.16 -5.13
CA GLN A 28 2.96 5.72 -4.99
C GLN A 28 4.19 5.48 -4.12
N GLY A 29 5.28 6.20 -4.38
CA GLY A 29 6.50 6.10 -3.59
C GLY A 29 6.29 6.39 -2.11
N ARG A 30 5.53 7.44 -1.80
CA ARG A 30 5.15 7.81 -0.43
C ARG A 30 4.37 6.69 0.27
N PHE A 31 3.46 6.03 -0.44
CA PHE A 31 2.70 4.90 0.11
C PHE A 31 3.59 3.66 0.30
N LEU A 32 4.39 3.31 -0.71
CA LEU A 32 5.31 2.16 -0.66
C LEU A 32 6.32 2.28 0.48
N LYS A 33 6.74 3.50 0.83
CA LYS A 33 7.64 3.75 1.96
C LYS A 33 7.15 3.11 3.27
N PHE A 34 5.85 3.18 3.57
CA PHE A 34 5.32 2.57 4.80
C PHE A 34 5.54 1.04 4.86
N PHE A 35 5.42 0.37 3.71
CA PHE A 35 5.59 -1.09 3.60
C PHE A 35 7.06 -1.51 3.53
N VAL A 36 7.93 -0.67 2.96
CA VAL A 36 9.39 -0.83 3.00
C VAL A 36 9.89 -0.68 4.43
N ASP A 37 9.48 0.37 5.14
CA ASP A 37 9.85 0.62 6.54
C ASP A 37 9.35 -0.51 7.46
N ALA A 38 8.18 -1.09 7.16
CA ALA A 38 7.64 -2.27 7.86
C ALA A 38 8.36 -3.58 7.50
N GLY A 39 9.26 -3.56 6.50
CA GLY A 39 10.02 -4.72 6.04
C GLY A 39 9.19 -5.74 5.25
N LEU A 40 8.04 -5.34 4.69
CA LEU A 40 7.11 -6.19 3.94
C LEU A 40 7.37 -6.15 2.43
N ILE A 41 7.91 -5.04 1.94
CA ILE A 41 8.19 -4.80 0.53
C ILE A 41 9.66 -4.40 0.34
N LYS A 42 10.26 -4.83 -0.77
CA LYS A 42 11.52 -4.28 -1.27
C LYS A 42 11.31 -3.64 -2.64
N ILE A 43 12.03 -2.56 -2.88
CA ILE A 43 12.04 -1.83 -4.14
C ILE A 43 13.34 -2.15 -4.90
N LYS A 44 13.28 -2.09 -6.22
CA LYS A 44 14.41 -2.28 -7.13
C LYS A 44 15.60 -1.41 -6.74
N LYS A 45 16.80 -2.01 -6.76
CA LYS A 45 18.06 -1.30 -6.47
C LYS A 45 18.25 -0.13 -7.44
N GLY A 46 18.61 1.04 -6.90
CA GLY A 46 18.86 2.25 -7.67
C GLY A 46 17.63 3.12 -7.91
N VAL A 47 16.42 2.64 -7.59
CA VAL A 47 15.21 3.47 -7.57
C VAL A 47 15.10 4.14 -6.21
N LYS A 48 14.95 5.47 -6.20
CA LYS A 48 14.70 6.22 -4.98
C LYS A 48 13.26 6.01 -4.54
N ILE A 49 13.00 5.99 -3.22
CA ILE A 49 11.67 5.65 -2.70
C ILE A 49 10.62 6.68 -3.12
N GLU A 50 10.99 7.95 -3.27
CA GLU A 50 10.16 9.04 -3.77
C GLU A 50 9.70 8.86 -5.22
N ASP A 51 10.50 8.17 -6.05
CA ASP A 51 10.22 7.93 -7.47
C ASP A 51 9.61 6.54 -7.73
N ALA A 52 9.50 5.72 -6.69
CA ALA A 52 9.12 4.32 -6.81
C ALA A 52 7.66 4.14 -7.25
N LYS A 53 7.45 3.21 -8.17
CA LYS A 53 6.13 2.75 -8.63
C LYS A 53 5.85 1.33 -8.14
N PHE A 54 4.59 0.90 -8.21
CA PHE A 54 4.24 -0.49 -7.89
C PHE A 54 5.02 -1.51 -8.75
N SER A 55 5.37 -1.16 -9.99
CA SER A 55 6.20 -1.99 -10.88
C SER A 55 7.65 -2.14 -10.44
N ASP A 56 8.14 -1.30 -9.52
CA ASP A 56 9.50 -1.37 -9.00
C ASP A 56 9.63 -2.30 -7.78
N ILE A 57 8.53 -2.93 -7.34
CA ILE A 57 8.54 -3.90 -6.25
C ILE A 57 9.28 -5.16 -6.70
N THR A 58 10.31 -5.56 -5.95
CA THR A 58 11.10 -6.78 -6.20
C THR A 58 10.83 -7.89 -5.19
N GLU A 59 10.27 -7.55 -4.03
CA GLU A 59 9.85 -8.52 -3.01
C GLU A 59 8.55 -8.03 -2.37
N ASN A 60 7.58 -8.93 -2.21
CA ASN A 60 6.31 -8.68 -1.53
C ASN A 60 6.00 -9.87 -0.62
N LYS A 61 6.44 -9.82 0.64
CA LYS A 61 6.42 -10.97 1.58
C LYS A 61 5.01 -11.51 1.87
N LYS A 62 4.00 -10.65 1.74
CA LYS A 62 2.60 -10.97 2.05
C LYS A 62 1.72 -11.01 0.81
N ASP A 63 2.27 -10.93 -0.40
CA ASP A 63 1.47 -10.87 -1.63
C ASP A 63 0.37 -9.79 -1.57
N ILE A 64 0.72 -8.64 -1.01
CA ILE A 64 -0.19 -7.50 -0.84
C ILE A 64 -0.64 -6.99 -2.21
N LYS A 65 -1.95 -6.81 -2.37
CA LYS A 65 -2.58 -6.29 -3.58
C LYS A 65 -2.85 -4.80 -3.41
N PHE A 66 -2.18 -3.97 -4.20
CA PHE A 66 -2.44 -2.53 -4.23
C PHE A 66 -3.56 -2.22 -5.23
N ASN A 67 -4.72 -1.80 -4.72
CA ASN A 67 -5.82 -1.32 -5.55
C ASN A 67 -5.72 0.20 -5.70
N ASN A 68 -5.16 0.64 -6.83
CA ASN A 68 -4.91 2.05 -7.16
C ASN A 68 -5.90 2.61 -8.20
N LYS A 69 -7.15 2.13 -8.21
CA LYS A 69 -8.14 2.50 -9.25
C LYS A 69 -8.94 3.76 -8.92
N GLN A 70 -8.95 4.18 -7.67
CA GLN A 70 -9.86 5.21 -7.16
C GLN A 70 -9.12 6.52 -6.90
N SER A 71 -9.78 7.65 -7.13
CA SER A 71 -9.26 8.96 -6.72
C SER A 71 -9.19 9.05 -5.18
N ALA A 72 -8.26 9.86 -4.66
CA ALA A 72 -8.01 9.98 -3.22
C ALA A 72 -9.26 10.36 -2.41
N GLU A 73 -10.17 11.14 -2.98
CA GLU A 73 -11.45 11.56 -2.37
C GLU A 73 -12.39 10.39 -2.02
N PHE A 74 -12.24 9.22 -2.65
CA PHE A 74 -13.05 8.05 -2.35
C PHE A 74 -12.48 7.17 -1.24
N LEU A 75 -11.20 7.34 -0.87
CA LEU A 75 -10.55 6.51 0.15
C LEU A 75 -11.23 6.58 1.54
N PRO A 76 -11.73 7.74 2.03
CA PRO A 76 -12.48 7.80 3.28
C PRO A 76 -13.75 6.94 3.25
N LYS A 77 -14.48 6.95 2.12
CA LYS A 77 -15.69 6.14 1.94
C LYS A 77 -15.35 4.65 1.89
N ILE A 78 -14.25 4.29 1.22
CA ILE A 78 -13.76 2.91 1.17
C ILE A 78 -13.36 2.42 2.57
N TYR A 79 -12.68 3.26 3.35
CA TYR A 79 -12.35 2.95 4.74
C TYR A 79 -13.58 2.78 5.64
N GLN A 80 -14.63 3.57 5.39
CA GLN A 80 -15.90 3.43 6.10
C GLN A 80 -16.60 2.10 5.77
N ASN A 81 -16.49 1.63 4.53
CA ASN A 81 -16.97 0.31 4.13
C ASN A 81 -16.05 -0.79 4.69
N GLU A 82 -16.59 -1.82 5.33
CA GLU A 82 -15.79 -2.80 6.11
C GLU A 82 -15.03 -3.82 5.25
N ASP A 83 -15.05 -3.70 3.93
CA ASP A 83 -14.46 -4.68 3.02
C ASP A 83 -12.93 -4.50 2.82
N ALA A 84 -12.38 -3.32 3.12
CA ALA A 84 -10.94 -3.05 2.95
C ALA A 84 -10.07 -3.67 4.08
N ASP A 85 -8.88 -4.17 3.73
CA ASP A 85 -7.88 -4.56 4.73
C ASP A 85 -7.09 -3.35 5.23
N ALA A 86 -6.72 -2.42 4.33
CA ALA A 86 -6.12 -1.13 4.66
C ALA A 86 -6.23 -0.09 3.51
#